data_AF-A0A8I2YPE2-F1
#
_entry.id   AF-A0A8I2YPE2-F1
#
_cell.length_a   1.000
_cell.length_b   1.000
_cell.length_c   1.000
_cell.angle_alpha   90.00
_cell.angle_beta   90.00
_cell.angle_gamma   90.00
#
_symmetry.space_group_name_H-M   'P 1'
#
loop_
_entity.id
_entity.type
_entity.pdbx_description
1 polymer ?
#
loop_
_entity_poly.entity_id
_entity_poly.type
_entity_poly.pdbx_seq_one_letter_code
_entity_poly.pdbx_strand_id
1 'polypeptide(L)'
;MKPIDKLKKGLKKLQDETRARKAVLVLALNSNQAISQVDEDWLDHAGNLVDEERVVDELDKALDYESTFEGLDPQDKLIAEKLAKLAAGNEGSVDPPKKRKRMVSMAKI
;
A
#
# COMPACT_ATOMS: atom_id res chain seq x y z
N MET A 1 23.23 -7.19 -3.20
CA MET A 1 21.81 -7.36 -2.81
C MET A 1 21.03 -7.61 -4.09
N LYS A 2 20.35 -8.75 -4.18
CA LYS A 2 19.56 -9.09 -5.39
C LYS A 2 18.38 -8.11 -5.50
N PRO A 3 17.86 -7.84 -6.71
CA PRO A 3 16.68 -6.98 -6.90
C PRO A 3 15.51 -7.41 -6.00
N ILE A 4 15.24 -8.72 -5.95
CA ILE A 4 14.18 -9.30 -5.10
C ILE A 4 14.38 -9.03 -3.60
N ASP A 5 15.62 -9.01 -3.10
CA ASP A 5 15.87 -8.71 -1.69
C ASP A 5 15.42 -7.29 -1.33
N LYS A 6 15.52 -6.34 -2.29
CA LYS A 6 15.09 -4.96 -2.07
C LYS A 6 13.58 -4.90 -1.95
N LEU A 7 12.86 -5.63 -2.81
CA LEU A 7 11.40 -5.70 -2.77
C LEU A 7 10.92 -6.34 -1.47
N LYS A 8 11.52 -7.46 -1.05
CA LYS A 8 11.23 -8.09 0.25
C LYS A 8 11.45 -7.16 1.43
N LYS A 9 12.55 -6.38 1.41
CA LYS A 9 12.81 -5.36 2.45
C LYS A 9 11.75 -4.26 2.45
N GLY A 10 11.33 -3.79 1.27
CA GLY A 10 10.26 -2.80 1.12
C GLY A 10 8.92 -3.32 1.64
N LEU A 11 8.56 -4.54 1.26
CA LEU A 11 7.33 -5.20 1.68
C LEU A 11 7.29 -5.38 3.19
N LYS A 12 8.41 -5.82 3.79
CA LYS A 12 8.49 -5.96 5.26
C LYS A 12 8.22 -4.64 5.99
N LYS A 13 8.79 -3.53 5.53
CA LYS A 13 8.51 -2.21 6.11
C LYS A 13 7.03 -1.85 6.01
N LEU A 14 6.44 -2.04 4.83
CA LEU A 14 5.02 -1.76 4.59
C LEU A 14 4.11 -2.62 5.48
N GLN A 15 4.44 -3.90 5.65
CA GLN A 15 3.76 -4.81 6.56
C GLN A 15 3.88 -4.36 8.01
N ASP A 16 5.07 -3.95 8.46
CA ASP A 16 5.32 -3.47 9.82
C ASP A 16 4.50 -2.19 10.12
N GLU A 17 4.50 -1.22 9.21
CA GLU A 17 3.70 0.01 9.29
C GLU A 17 2.19 -0.29 9.32
N THR A 18 1.73 -1.14 8.40
CA THR A 18 0.33 -1.55 8.31
C THR A 18 -0.10 -2.27 9.58
N ARG A 19 0.74 -3.15 10.13
CA ARG A 19 0.48 -3.89 11.36
C ARG A 19 0.40 -2.94 12.57
N ALA A 20 1.32 -1.98 12.66
CA ALA A 20 1.29 -0.98 13.72
C ALA A 20 -0.02 -0.18 13.71
N ARG A 21 -0.46 0.29 12.53
CA ARG A 21 -1.74 0.99 12.39
C ARG A 21 -2.94 0.10 12.73
N LYS A 22 -2.99 -1.14 12.22
CA LYS A 22 -4.06 -2.10 12.55
C LYS A 22 -4.13 -2.39 14.05
N ALA A 23 -3.00 -2.47 14.74
CA ALA A 23 -2.97 -2.67 16.19
C ALA A 23 -3.65 -1.53 16.95
N VAL A 24 -3.44 -0.27 16.54
CA VAL A 24 -4.13 0.88 17.13
C VAL A 24 -5.64 0.80 16.92
N LEU A 25 -6.09 0.43 15.72
CA LEU A 25 -7.53 0.27 15.42
C LEU A 25 -8.16 -0.86 16.25
N VAL A 26 -7.47 -1.99 16.39
CA VAL A 26 -7.93 -3.11 17.22
C VAL A 26 -8.05 -2.69 18.70
N LEU A 27 -7.13 -1.87 19.22
CA LEU A 27 -7.24 -1.36 20.60
C LEU A 27 -8.46 -0.45 20.79
N ALA A 28 -8.77 0.40 19.81
CA ALA A 28 -9.95 1.25 19.84
C ALA A 28 -11.24 0.40 19.83
N LEU A 29 -11.32 -0.58 18.92
CA LEU A 29 -12.45 -1.51 18.84
C LEU A 29 -12.61 -2.32 20.14
N ASN A 30 -11.51 -2.80 20.72
CA ASN A 30 -11.54 -3.52 22.01
C ASN A 30 -12.01 -2.63 23.17
N SER A 31 -11.86 -1.31 23.03
CA SER A 31 -12.38 -0.31 23.98
C SER A 31 -13.82 0.12 23.67
N ASN A 32 -14.53 -0.60 22.79
CA ASN A 32 -15.85 -0.28 22.27
C ASN A 32 -15.94 1.10 21.60
N GLN A 33 -14.83 1.62 21.10
CA GLN A 33 -14.80 2.85 20.32
C GLN A 33 -15.00 2.51 18.85
N ALA A 34 -15.83 3.29 18.16
CA ALA A 34 -15.94 3.20 16.71
C ALA A 34 -14.65 3.72 16.05
N ILE A 35 -14.22 3.07 14.98
CA ILE A 35 -13.18 3.59 14.10
C ILE A 35 -13.79 4.58 13.09
N SER A 36 -12.97 5.46 12.53
CA SER A 36 -13.46 6.46 11.58
C SER A 36 -13.71 5.85 10.20
N GLN A 37 -14.58 6.47 9.39
CA GLN A 37 -14.74 6.10 7.98
C GLN A 37 -13.42 6.13 7.20
N VAL A 38 -12.50 7.04 7.58
CA VAL A 38 -11.18 7.12 6.95
C VAL A 38 -10.32 5.89 7.27
N ASP A 39 -10.47 5.32 8.45
CA ASP A 39 -9.78 4.10 8.84
C ASP A 39 -10.40 2.86 8.17
N GLU A 40 -11.73 2.83 8.02
CA GLU A 40 -12.43 1.80 7.23
C GLU A 40 -12.00 1.83 5.77
N ASP A 41 -12.09 2.99 5.11
CA ASP A 41 -11.65 3.20 3.72
C ASP A 41 -10.16 2.83 3.56
N TRP A 42 -9.34 3.08 4.59
CA TRP A 42 -7.93 2.68 4.57
C TRP A 42 -7.77 1.16 4.65
N LEU A 43 -8.53 0.45 5.50
CA LEU A 43 -8.48 -1.00 5.63
C LEU A 43 -8.83 -1.73 4.33
N ASP A 44 -9.83 -1.22 3.59
CA ASP A 44 -10.28 -1.79 2.31
C ASP A 44 -9.29 -1.57 1.16
N HIS A 45 -8.48 -0.53 1.26
CA HIS A 45 -7.55 -0.13 0.20
C HIS A 45 -6.10 -0.26 0.65
N ALA A 46 -5.49 0.81 1.16
CA ALA A 46 -4.05 0.85 1.42
C ALA A 46 -3.58 -0.09 2.55
N GLY A 47 -4.49 -0.54 3.43
CA GLY A 47 -4.23 -1.54 4.47
C GLY A 47 -4.37 -2.98 3.99
N ASN A 48 -4.80 -3.20 2.74
CA ASN A 48 -4.86 -4.50 2.09
C ASN A 48 -3.61 -4.68 1.21
N LEU A 49 -2.68 -5.53 1.64
CA LEU A 49 -1.38 -5.71 0.99
C LEU A 49 -1.32 -6.92 0.05
N VAL A 50 -2.47 -7.51 -0.30
CA VAL A 50 -2.53 -8.74 -1.10
C VAL A 50 -1.80 -8.59 -2.44
N ASP A 51 -1.95 -7.45 -3.10
CA ASP A 51 -1.30 -7.19 -4.39
C ASP A 51 0.22 -7.06 -4.21
N GLU A 52 0.69 -6.32 -3.20
CA GLU A 52 2.11 -6.21 -2.89
C GLU A 52 2.76 -7.55 -2.52
N GLU A 53 2.07 -8.40 -1.75
CA GLU A 53 2.55 -9.74 -1.39
C GLU A 53 2.62 -10.65 -2.62
N ARG A 54 1.58 -10.63 -3.46
CA ARG A 54 1.51 -11.41 -4.71
C ARG A 54 2.67 -11.09 -5.65
N VAL A 55 2.94 -9.80 -5.91
CA VAL A 55 4.01 -9.38 -6.82
C VAL A 55 5.38 -9.84 -6.33
N VAL A 56 5.66 -9.72 -5.03
CA VAL A 56 6.93 -10.18 -4.47
C VAL A 56 7.07 -11.70 -4.54
N ASP A 57 5.99 -12.44 -4.26
CA ASP A 57 5.99 -13.89 -4.32
C ASP A 57 6.23 -14.41 -5.75
N GLU A 58 5.59 -13.80 -6.75
CA GLU A 58 5.79 -14.12 -8.17
C GLU A 58 7.24 -13.90 -8.60
N LEU A 59 7.82 -12.73 -8.28
CA LEU A 59 9.21 -12.40 -8.62
C LEU A 59 10.24 -13.22 -7.82
N ASP A 60 9.90 -13.70 -6.62
CA ASP A 60 10.79 -14.55 -5.81
C ASP A 60 10.84 -15.99 -6.30
N LYS A 61 9.71 -16.48 -6.82
CA LYS A 61 9.60 -17.84 -7.39
C LYS A 61 10.03 -17.91 -8.85
N ALA A 62 10.21 -16.76 -9.49
CA ALA A 62 10.69 -16.68 -10.87
C ALA A 62 12.07 -17.33 -11.06
N LEU A 63 12.22 -18.13 -12.12
CA LEU A 63 13.52 -18.64 -12.54
C LEU A 63 14.40 -17.53 -13.13
N ASP A 64 13.78 -16.60 -13.87
CA ASP A 64 14.40 -15.39 -14.40
C ASP A 64 13.64 -14.16 -13.91
N TYR A 65 14.27 -13.43 -12.99
CA TYR A 65 13.71 -12.22 -12.42
C TYR A 65 13.45 -11.14 -13.47
N GLU A 66 14.39 -10.90 -14.39
CA GLU A 66 14.30 -9.79 -15.34
C GLU A 66 13.19 -10.05 -16.35
N SER A 67 13.14 -11.27 -16.91
CA SER A 67 12.07 -11.65 -17.85
C SER A 67 10.69 -11.60 -17.19
N THR A 68 10.56 -12.05 -15.94
CA THR A 68 9.29 -12.00 -15.21
C THR A 68 8.90 -10.55 -14.89
N PHE A 69 9.85 -9.73 -14.46
CA PHE A 69 9.64 -8.31 -14.18
C PHE A 69 9.20 -7.53 -15.44
N GLU A 70 9.81 -7.80 -16.59
CA GLU A 70 9.40 -7.22 -17.87
C GLU A 70 7.99 -7.64 -18.29
N GLY A 71 7.60 -8.88 -17.96
CA GLY A 71 6.27 -9.44 -18.22
C GLY A 71 5.16 -8.92 -17.30
N LEU A 72 5.50 -8.29 -16.16
CA LEU A 72 4.51 -7.73 -15.26
C LEU A 72 3.64 -6.67 -15.94
N ASP A 73 2.37 -6.63 -15.54
CA ASP A 73 1.47 -5.57 -15.96
C ASP A 73 1.91 -4.20 -15.38
N PRO A 74 1.39 -3.08 -15.93
CA PRO A 74 1.80 -1.75 -15.48
C PRO A 74 1.56 -1.49 -13.98
N GLN A 75 0.51 -2.08 -13.39
CA GLN A 75 0.17 -1.88 -11.99
C GLN A 75 1.14 -2.64 -11.07
N ASP A 76 1.47 -3.89 -11.43
CA ASP A 76 2.42 -4.71 -10.68
C ASP A 76 3.84 -4.14 -10.75
N LYS A 77 4.21 -3.50 -11.87
CA LYS A 77 5.46 -2.72 -11.97
C LYS A 77 5.47 -1.53 -11.02
N LEU A 78 4.37 -0.77 -10.92
CA LEU A 78 4.27 0.35 -9.99
C LEU A 78 4.37 -0.11 -8.53
N ILE A 79 3.79 -1.26 -8.20
CA ILE A 79 3.94 -1.91 -6.88
C ILE A 79 5.41 -2.21 -6.60
N ALA A 80 6.11 -2.89 -7.53
CA ALA A 80 7.52 -3.22 -7.34
C ALA A 80 8.40 -1.95 -7.18
N GLU A 81 8.13 -0.90 -7.95
CA GLU A 81 8.82 0.39 -7.78
C GLU A 81 8.57 1.04 -6.42
N LYS A 82 7.31 1.04 -5.95
CA LYS A 82 6.93 1.56 -4.63
C LYS A 82 7.68 0.82 -3.52
N LEU A 83 7.71 -0.52 -3.58
CA LEU A 83 8.45 -1.35 -2.61
C LEU A 83 9.95 -1.06 -2.65
N ALA A 84 10.55 -0.91 -3.83
CA ALA A 84 11.95 -0.55 -3.98
C ALA A 84 12.27 0.83 -3.35
N LYS A 85 11.38 1.81 -3.51
CA LYS A 85 11.52 3.16 -2.90
C LYS A 85 11.42 3.09 -1.37
N LEU A 86 10.48 2.33 -0.82
CA LEU A 86 10.36 2.10 0.63
C LEU A 86 11.62 1.44 1.22
N ALA A 87 12.20 0.48 0.51
CA ALA A 87 13.43 -0.19 0.91
C ALA A 87 14.62 0.77 1.00
N ALA A 88 14.67 1.76 0.11
CA ALA A 88 15.67 2.83 0.08
C ALA A 88 15.47 3.89 1.16
N GLY A 89 14.32 3.89 1.86
CA GLY A 89 13.97 4.91 2.86
C GLY A 89 13.49 6.21 2.25
N ASN A 90 13.10 6.21 0.97
CA ASN A 90 12.49 7.36 0.33
C ASN A 90 10.97 7.22 0.49
N GLU A 91 10.44 7.69 1.62
CA GLU A 91 9.00 7.77 1.90
C GLU A 91 8.38 8.84 1.00
N GLY A 92 8.14 8.49 -0.26
CA GLY A 92 7.22 9.25 -1.09
C GLY A 92 5.83 9.07 -0.50
N SER A 93 5.32 10.11 0.18
CA SER A 93 3.95 10.21 0.66
C SER A 93 2.97 9.73 -0.40
N VAL A 94 2.35 8.56 -0.17
CA VAL A 94 1.21 8.11 -0.96
C VAL A 94 0.04 8.98 -0.53
N ASP A 95 -0.07 10.15 -1.16
CA ASP A 95 -1.25 11.00 -1.01
C ASP A 95 -2.48 10.19 -1.43
N PRO A 96 -3.53 10.13 -0.59
CA PRO A 96 -4.80 9.56 -1.02
C PRO A 96 -5.35 10.40 -2.20
N PRO A 97 -6.08 9.79 -3.15
CA PRO A 97 -6.65 10.51 -4.28
C PRO A 97 -7.54 11.65 -3.78
N LYS A 98 -7.12 12.88 -4.04
CA LYS A 98 -7.85 14.11 -3.70
C LYS A 98 -9.25 14.06 -4.31
N LYS A 99 -10.27 13.70 -3.52
CA LYS A 99 -11.69 13.84 -3.90
C LYS A 99 -11.93 15.30 -4.30
N ARG A 100 -12.24 15.53 -5.58
CA ARG A 100 -12.62 16.84 -6.13
C ARG A 100 -13.83 17.38 -5.34
N LYS A 101 -13.69 18.54 -4.69
CA LYS A 101 -14.81 19.29 -4.12
C LYS A 101 -15.83 19.64 -5.23
N ARG A 102 -17.05 19.09 -5.19
CA ARG A 102 -18.20 19.67 -5.88
C ARG A 102 -18.59 20.94 -5.11
N MET A 103 -18.40 22.10 -5.73
CA MET A 103 -19.04 23.33 -5.27
C MET A 103 -20.52 23.23 -5.61
N VAL A 104 -21.38 23.17 -4.59
CA VAL A 104 -22.81 23.45 -4.72
C VAL A 104 -22.95 24.96 -4.57
N SER A 105 -23.17 25.66 -5.69
CA SER A 105 -23.60 27.05 -5.69
C SER A 105 -25.08 27.10 -5.30
N MET A 106 -25.35 27.57 -4.08
CA MET A 106 -26.69 27.82 -3.57
C MET A 106 -26.94 29.32 -3.68
N ALA A 107 -27.69 29.74 -4.72
CA ALA A 107 -28.24 31.10 -4.81
C ALA A 107 -29.66 31.08 -4.25
N LYS A 108 -29.88 31.92 -3.24
CA LYS A 108 -31.11 32.07 -2.47
C LYS A 108 -32.10 32.96 -3.26
N ILE A 109 -33.38 32.61 -3.15
CA ILE A 109 -34.57 33.30 -3.70
C ILE A 109 -34.58 34.78 -3.31
#